data_AF-A0A7H1M977-F1
#
_entry.id   AF-A0A7H1M977-F1
#
_cell.length_a   1.000
_cell.length_b   1.000
_cell.length_c   1.000
_cell.angle_alpha   90.00
_cell.angle_beta   90.00
_cell.angle_gamma   90.00
#
_symmetry.space_group_name_H-M   'P 1'
#
loop_
_entity.id
_entity.type
_entity.pdbx_description
1 polymer ?
#
loop_
_entity_poly.entity_id
_entity_poly.type
_entity_poly.pdbx_seq_one_letter_code
_entity_poly.pdbx_strand_id
1 'polypeptide(L)' 'MSENHLLLELQQKEPLENFFMPEEAEVFFSLSPEQQQRYLDACTSEASIQAYLNNPDEPQAAKQLLSDGLR' A
#
# COMPACT_ATOMS: atom_id res chain seq x y z
N MET A 1 7.53 -0.43 -20.09
CA MET A 1 7.21 -1.61 -19.28
C MET A 1 6.36 -1.09 -18.13
N SER A 2 5.06 -1.37 -18.16
CA SER A 2 4.07 -0.73 -17.29
C SER A 2 4.11 -1.36 -15.89
N GLU A 3 4.18 -0.56 -14.83
CA GLU A 3 4.26 -0.97 -13.41
C GLU A 3 3.18 -1.97 -12.97
N ASN A 4 2.09 -2.10 -13.74
CA ASN A 4 1.06 -3.12 -13.54
C ASN A 4 1.55 -4.58 -13.72
N HIS A 5 2.69 -4.84 -14.37
CA HIS A 5 3.16 -6.21 -14.57
C HIS A 5 3.67 -6.85 -13.27
N LEU A 6 4.28 -6.06 -12.37
CA LEU A 6 4.80 -6.54 -11.10
C LEU A 6 3.68 -7.02 -10.16
N LEU A 7 2.55 -6.30 -10.13
CA LEU A 7 1.34 -6.71 -9.37
C LEU A 7 0.72 -8.00 -9.91
N LEU A 8 0.72 -8.17 -11.24
CA LEU A 8 0.23 -9.39 -11.90
C LEU A 8 1.16 -10.60 -11.69
N GLU A 9 2.47 -10.40 -11.65
CA GLU A 9 3.44 -11.46 -11.35
C GLU A 9 3.42 -11.87 -9.87
N LEU A 10 3.20 -10.91 -8.96
CA LEU A 10 3.03 -11.19 -7.52
C LEU A 10 1.78 -12.04 -7.25
N GLN A 11 0.68 -11.82 -7.97
CA GLN A 11 -0.50 -12.69 -7.91
C GLN A 11 -0.25 -14.13 -8.37
N GLN A 12 0.79 -14.38 -9.19
CA GLN A 12 1.05 -15.69 -9.79
C GLN A 12 2.04 -16.56 -9.01
N LYS A 13 2.78 -16.01 -8.03
CA LYS A 13 3.88 -16.73 -7.38
C LYS A 13 3.66 -17.11 -5.93
N GLU A 14 2.88 -16.36 -5.15
CA GLU A 14 2.52 -16.70 -3.77
C GLU A 14 1.15 -16.12 -3.42
N PRO A 15 0.39 -16.73 -2.50
CA PRO A 15 -0.89 -16.17 -2.04
C PRO A 15 -0.67 -14.77 -1.48
N LEU A 16 -1.53 -13.81 -1.86
CA LEU A 16 -1.51 -12.45 -1.30
C LEU A 16 -1.57 -12.43 0.24
N GLU A 17 -2.15 -13.48 0.82
CA GLU A 17 -2.22 -13.79 2.25
C GLU A 17 -0.85 -13.88 2.94
N ASN A 18 0.24 -14.11 2.19
CA ASN A 18 1.60 -14.10 2.72
C ASN A 18 2.22 -12.69 2.80
N PHE A 19 1.66 -11.71 2.09
CA PHE A 19 2.19 -10.35 2.00
C PHE A 19 1.30 -9.30 2.66
N PHE A 20 0.00 -9.58 2.72
CA PHE A 20 -1.00 -8.68 3.29
C PHE A 20 -2.00 -9.51 4.08
N MET A 21 -2.42 -9.01 5.24
CA MET A 21 -3.67 -9.48 5.83
C MET A 21 -4.82 -9.19 4.86
N PRO A 22 -5.90 -9.99 4.85
CA PRO A 22 -7.02 -9.81 3.91
C PRO A 22 -7.60 -8.40 3.90
N GLU A 23 -7.63 -7.77 5.08
CA GLU A 23 -8.12 -6.40 5.29
C GLU A 23 -7.18 -5.35 4.68
N GLU A 24 -5.86 -5.57 4.73
CA GLU A 24 -4.86 -4.69 4.13
C GLU A 24 -4.89 -4.79 2.61
N ALA A 25 -5.06 -6.01 2.08
CA ALA A 25 -5.21 -6.25 0.66
C ALA A 25 -6.46 -5.53 0.13
N GLU A 26 -7.61 -5.66 0.79
CA GLU A 26 -8.85 -5.00 0.38
C GLU A 26 -8.68 -3.48 0.32
N VAL A 27 -8.08 -2.88 1.34
CA VAL A 27 -7.82 -1.44 1.37
C VAL A 27 -6.83 -1.05 0.27
N PHE A 28 -5.71 -1.76 0.09
CA PHE A 28 -4.72 -1.45 -0.94
C PHE A 28 -5.29 -1.57 -2.36
N PHE A 29 -6.09 -2.60 -2.65
CA PHE A 29 -6.72 -2.78 -3.95
C PHE A 29 -7.90 -1.83 -4.20
N SER A 30 -8.46 -1.21 -3.16
CA SER A 30 -9.47 -0.14 -3.30
C SER A 30 -8.88 1.21 -3.72
N LEU A 31 -7.55 1.39 -3.58
CA LEU A 31 -6.85 2.61 -3.95
C LEU A 31 -6.73 2.77 -5.48
N SER A 32 -6.69 4.02 -5.94
CA SER A 32 -6.31 4.29 -7.33
C SER A 32 -4.86 3.87 -7.59
N PRO A 33 -4.46 3.58 -8.84
CA PRO A 33 -3.07 3.21 -9.14
C PRO A 33 -2.04 4.24 -8.65
N GLU A 34 -2.39 5.53 -8.68
CA GLU A 34 -1.54 6.61 -8.19
C GLU A 34 -1.43 6.59 -6.65
N GLN A 35 -2.53 6.29 -5.95
CA GLN A 35 -2.54 6.15 -4.49
C GLN A 35 -1.80 4.89 -4.04
N GLN A 36 -1.91 3.79 -4.79
CA GLN A 36 -1.12 2.57 -4.55
C GLN A 36 0.37 2.87 -4.65
N GLN A 37 0.80 3.59 -5.69
CA GLN A 37 2.21 3.97 -5.83
C GLN A 37 2.67 4.85 -4.68
N ARG A 38 1.88 5.86 -4.29
CA ARG A 38 2.22 6.73 -3.14
C ARG A 38 2.26 5.95 -1.82
N TYR A 39 1.41 4.95 -1.65
CA TYR A 39 1.42 4.05 -0.50
C TYR A 39 2.71 3.22 -0.46
N LEU A 40 3.12 2.64 -1.59
CA LEU A 40 4.37 1.89 -1.69
C LEU A 40 5.60 2.79 -1.48
N ASP A 41 5.59 3.99 -2.04
CA ASP A 41 6.64 4.99 -1.83
C ASP A 41 6.73 5.42 -0.36
N ALA A 42 5.58 5.51 0.34
CA ALA A 42 5.53 5.81 1.76
C ALA A 42 6.24 4.72 2.58
N CYS A 43 6.07 3.44 2.24
CA CYS A 43 6.71 2.31 2.93
C CYS A 43 8.25 2.28 2.84
N THR A 44 8.87 3.14 2.02
CA THR A 44 10.33 3.13 1.81
C THR A 44 11.13 3.72 2.99
N SER A 45 10.52 4.59 3.81
CA SER A 45 11.18 5.18 4.97
C SER A 45 10.18 5.74 5.98
N GLU A 46 10.57 5.80 7.24
CA GLU A 46 9.72 6.37 8.31
C GLU A 46 9.32 7.82 8.03
N ALA A 47 10.22 8.63 7.46
CA ALA A 47 9.92 10.00 7.05
C ALA A 47 8.85 10.06 5.94
N SER A 48 8.91 9.12 4.99
CA SER A 48 7.91 8.99 3.91
C SER A 48 6.56 8.54 4.46
N ILE A 49 6.54 7.61 5.44
CA ILE A 49 5.31 7.22 6.13
C ILE A 49 4.68 8.41 6.83
N GLN A 50 5.47 9.17 7.60
CA GLN A 50 4.96 10.36 8.29
C GLN A 50 4.42 11.40 7.29
N ALA A 51 5.08 11.62 6.16
CA ALA A 51 4.59 12.50 5.11
C ALA A 51 3.25 12.02 4.53
N TYR A 52 3.11 10.72 4.28
CA TYR A 52 1.87 10.10 3.79
C TYR A 52 0.72 10.22 4.81
N LEU A 53 0.99 9.95 6.09
CA LEU A 53 -0.01 10.08 7.16
C LEU A 53 -0.53 11.51 7.31
N ASN A 54 0.35 12.50 7.14
CA ASN A 54 0.01 13.92 7.23
C ASN A 54 -0.64 14.50 5.95
N ASN A 55 -0.65 13.77 4.83
CA ASN A 55 -1.23 14.25 3.58
C ASN A 55 -2.77 14.15 3.61
N PRO A 56 -3.54 15.26 3.57
CA PRO A 56 -5.00 15.21 3.64
C PRO A 56 -5.67 14.52 2.45
N ASP A 57 -4.97 14.40 1.32
CA ASP A 57 -5.51 13.79 0.09
C ASP A 57 -5.43 12.25 0.09
N GLU A 58 -4.73 11.66 1.06
CA GLU A 58 -4.60 10.21 1.16
C GLU A 58 -5.78 9.58 1.92
N PRO A 59 -6.30 8.43 1.46
CA PRO A 59 -7.42 7.76 2.12
C PRO A 59 -7.13 7.36 3.55
N GLN A 60 -8.11 7.59 4.43
CA GLN A 60 -7.96 7.29 5.87
C GLN A 60 -7.66 5.80 6.12
N ALA A 61 -8.27 4.90 5.37
CA ALA A 61 -8.05 3.47 5.50
C ALA A 61 -6.59 3.08 5.20
N ALA A 62 -6.00 3.62 4.13
CA ALA A 62 -4.60 3.36 3.79
C ALA A 62 -3.63 3.97 4.81
N LYS A 63 -3.95 5.15 5.36
CA LYS A 63 -3.19 5.70 6.49
C LYS A 63 -3.25 4.81 7.72
N GLN A 64 -4.41 4.22 8.00
CA GLN A 64 -4.56 3.30 9.13
C GLN A 64 -3.65 2.07 8.97
N LEU A 65 -3.56 1.50 7.76
CA LEU A 65 -2.63 0.39 7.47
C LEU A 65 -1.19 0.73 7.85
N LEU A 66 -0.70 1.90 7.42
CA LEU A 66 0.67 2.33 7.71
C LEU A 66 0.88 2.68 9.19
N SER A 67 -0.12 3.23 9.86
CA SER A 67 -0.02 3.55 11.28
C SER A 67 -0.05 2.30 12.17
N ASP A 68 -0.78 1.26 11.78
CA ASP A 68 -0.85 0.00 12.51
C ASP A 68 0.40 -0.86 12.27
N GLY A 69 1.00 -0.81 11.07
CA GLY A 69 2.28 -1.46 10.77
C GLY A 69 3.51 -0.83 11.46
N LEU A 70 3.36 0.36 12.04
CA LEU A 70 4.41 1.10 12.78
C LEU A 70 4.50 0.72 14.27
N ARG A 71 3.61 -0.15 14.77
CA ARG A 71 3.50 -0.53 16.19
C ARG A 71 4.37 -1.72 16.59
#